data_AF-A0AAW8L6X9-F1
#
_entry.id   AF-A0AAW8L6X9-F1
#
_cell.length_a   1.000
_cell.length_b   1.000
_cell.length_c   1.000
_cell.angle_alpha   90.00
_cell.angle_beta   90.00
_cell.angle_gamma   90.00
#
_symmetry.space_group_name_H-M   'P 1'
#
loop_
_entity.id
_entity.type
_entity.pdbx_description
1 polymer ?
#
loop_
_entity_poly.entity_id
_entity_poly.type
_entity_poly.pdbx_seq_one_letter_code
_entity_poly.pdbx_strand_id
1 'polypeptide(L)'
;MHEKKWSFDLPKDDLLLFFEVISAYEKGLFILALSGIRTLIDRYLVKKVGDIGGFERKLKKMLEDKHISKTQYEILNTIIEGGNASNHRGFRPEEEMVKTFLDVVEDIISLDYKTKQFNEFKEQIPKRN
;
A
#
# COMPACT_ATOMS: atom_id res chain seq x y z
N MET A 1 13.79 13.96 -2.69
CA MET A 1 12.91 12.84 -3.08
C MET A 1 12.79 12.79 -4.58
N HIS A 2 13.22 11.71 -5.22
CA HIS A 2 12.91 11.45 -6.64
C HIS A 2 11.38 11.38 -6.74
N GLU A 3 10.80 12.20 -7.62
CA GLU A 3 9.36 12.40 -7.77
C GLU A 3 8.65 11.05 -7.92
N LYS A 4 7.82 10.69 -6.94
CA LYS A 4 6.97 9.49 -6.97
C LYS A 4 5.81 9.74 -7.94
N LYS A 5 6.11 9.90 -9.23
CA LYS A 5 5.13 10.32 -10.26
C LYS A 5 3.88 9.44 -10.30
N TRP A 6 4.02 8.17 -9.97
CA TRP A 6 2.90 7.23 -9.88
C TRP A 6 1.86 7.64 -8.82
N SER A 7 2.25 8.36 -7.76
CA SER A 7 1.33 8.75 -6.70
C SER A 7 0.24 9.66 -7.24
N PHE A 8 0.51 10.47 -8.27
CA PHE A 8 -0.48 11.31 -8.95
C PHE A 8 -1.58 10.51 -9.67
N ASP A 9 -1.40 9.21 -9.88
CA ASP A 9 -2.43 8.31 -10.41
C ASP A 9 -3.40 7.84 -9.32
N LEU A 10 -3.11 8.13 -8.04
CA LEU A 10 -4.01 7.84 -6.93
C LEU A 10 -5.23 8.77 -6.96
N PRO A 11 -6.42 8.29 -6.53
CA PRO A 11 -7.55 9.16 -6.25
C PRO A 11 -7.14 10.27 -5.27
N LYS A 12 -7.69 11.48 -5.46
CA LYS A 12 -7.29 12.70 -4.73
C LYS A 12 -7.11 12.50 -3.22
N ASP A 13 -8.06 11.84 -2.57
CA ASP A 13 -8.02 11.66 -1.11
C ASP A 13 -6.90 10.71 -0.65
N ASP A 14 -6.50 9.75 -1.48
CA ASP A 14 -5.38 8.85 -1.20
C ASP A 14 -4.04 9.53 -1.49
N LEU A 15 -3.98 10.35 -2.54
CA LEU A 15 -2.82 11.19 -2.83
C LEU A 15 -2.50 12.11 -1.65
N LEU A 16 -3.52 12.76 -1.09
CA LEU A 16 -3.37 13.64 0.07
C LEU A 16 -2.85 12.87 1.29
N LEU A 17 -3.49 11.74 1.63
CA LEU A 17 -3.03 10.87 2.73
C LEU A 17 -1.60 10.38 2.51
N PHE A 18 -1.23 10.05 1.28
CA PHE A 18 0.11 9.61 0.93
C PHE A 18 1.16 10.70 1.21
N PHE A 19 0.87 11.96 0.87
CA PHE A 19 1.77 13.07 1.21
C PHE A 19 1.82 13.35 2.72
N GLU A 20 0.73 13.16 3.46
CA GLU A 20 0.74 13.23 4.92
C GLU A 20 1.67 12.16 5.53
N VAL A 21 1.60 10.92 5.01
CA VAL A 21 2.48 9.81 5.42
C VAL A 21 3.95 10.13 5.17
N ILE A 22 4.26 10.62 3.97
CA ILE A 22 5.63 11.04 3.63
C ILE A 22 6.09 12.16 4.57
N SER A 23 5.26 13.19 4.79
CA SER A 23 5.64 14.31 5.67
C SER A 23 5.87 13.86 7.11
N ALA A 24 5.08 12.90 7.60
CA ALA A 24 5.28 12.30 8.91
C ALA A 24 6.61 11.54 8.99
N TYR A 25 6.93 10.73 7.97
CA TYR A 25 8.20 10.02 7.88
C TYR A 25 9.40 10.99 7.85
N GLU A 26 9.38 12.00 6.96
CA GLU A 26 10.46 12.99 6.82
C GLU A 26 10.71 13.82 8.09
N LYS A 27 9.69 13.96 8.95
CA LYS A 27 9.78 14.66 10.24
C LYS A 27 10.15 13.74 11.42
N GLY A 28 10.42 12.46 11.18
CA GLY A 28 10.72 11.50 12.25
C GLY A 28 9.50 11.08 13.08
N LEU A 29 8.28 11.35 12.60
CA LEU A 29 7.03 11.00 13.29
C LEU A 29 6.62 9.57 12.96
N PHE A 30 7.49 8.60 13.28
CA PHE A 30 7.40 7.22 12.79
C PHE A 30 6.13 6.46 13.21
N ILE A 31 5.59 6.75 14.40
CA ILE A 31 4.28 6.21 14.79
C ILE A 31 3.20 6.69 13.80
N LEU A 32 3.13 7.99 13.53
CA LEU A 32 2.13 8.57 12.62
C LEU A 32 2.32 8.11 11.17
N ALA A 33 3.58 8.02 10.73
CA ALA A 33 3.90 7.48 9.42
C ALA A 33 3.38 6.03 9.28
N LEU A 34 3.65 5.15 10.25
CA LEU A 34 3.17 3.77 10.22
C LEU A 34 1.64 3.67 10.37
N SER A 35 1.02 4.52 11.19
CA SER A 35 -0.45 4.64 11.26
C SER A 35 -1.04 4.99 9.90
N GLY A 36 -0.44 5.95 9.18
CA GLY A 36 -0.91 6.38 7.88
C GLY A 36 -0.62 5.35 6.77
N ILE A 37 0.51 4.64 6.80
CA ILE A 37 0.77 3.49 5.92
C ILE A 37 -0.33 2.44 6.08
N ARG A 38 -0.71 2.10 7.31
CA ARG A 38 -1.82 1.18 7.58
C ARG A 38 -3.15 1.69 7.00
N THR A 39 -3.41 2.98 7.11
CA THR A 39 -4.63 3.60 6.53
C THR A 39 -4.62 3.56 5.00
N LEU A 40 -3.47 3.79 4.35
CA LEU A 40 -3.32 3.63 2.90
C LEU A 40 -3.64 2.20 2.46
N ILE A 41 -3.11 1.21 3.19
CA ILE A 41 -3.43 -0.20 2.94
C ILE A 41 -4.94 -0.43 3.08
N ASP A 42 -5.58 0.05 4.16
CA ASP A 42 -7.02 -0.16 4.36
C ASP A 42 -7.86 0.40 3.21
N ARG A 43 -7.57 1.63 2.78
CA ARG A 43 -8.26 2.27 1.65
C ARG A 43 -8.04 1.51 0.34
N TYR A 44 -6.81 1.04 0.09
CA TYR A 44 -6.51 0.19 -1.06
C TYR A 44 -7.34 -1.11 -1.04
N LEU A 45 -7.39 -1.79 0.10
CA LEU A 45 -8.18 -3.01 0.27
C LEU A 45 -9.68 -2.74 0.02
N VAL A 46 -10.24 -1.70 0.64
CA VAL A 46 -11.64 -1.31 0.48
C VAL A 46 -11.98 -1.00 -0.98
N LYS A 47 -11.09 -0.34 -1.72
CA LYS A 47 -11.30 -0.05 -3.15
C LYS A 47 -11.35 -1.29 -4.03
N LYS A 48 -10.67 -2.37 -3.62
CA LYS A 48 -10.60 -3.61 -4.40
C LYS A 48 -11.73 -4.57 -4.07
N VAL A 49 -12.01 -4.78 -2.79
CA VAL A 49 -12.95 -5.82 -2.33
C VAL A 49 -14.16 -5.28 -1.57
N GLY A 50 -14.29 -3.95 -1.47
CA GLY A 50 -15.34 -3.29 -0.70
C GLY A 50 -15.05 -3.26 0.80
N ASP A 51 -15.90 -2.55 1.54
CA ASP A 51 -15.87 -2.57 3.01
C ASP A 51 -16.63 -3.79 3.54
N ILE A 52 -15.90 -4.90 3.68
CA ILE A 52 -16.42 -6.19 4.16
C ILE A 52 -15.99 -6.50 5.60
N GLY A 53 -15.62 -5.47 6.36
CA GLY A 53 -15.19 -5.55 7.76
C GLY A 53 -13.68 -5.42 7.95
N GLY A 54 -13.12 -6.19 8.89
CA GLY A 54 -11.72 -6.05 9.32
C GLY A 54 -10.67 -6.40 8.27
N PHE A 55 -9.41 -6.03 8.55
CA PHE A 55 -8.25 -6.27 7.67
C PHE A 55 -8.10 -7.73 7.24
N GLU A 56 -8.26 -8.68 8.16
CA GLU A 56 -8.13 -10.12 7.87
C GLU A 56 -9.10 -10.55 6.77
N ARG A 57 -10.37 -10.16 6.87
CA ARG A 57 -11.39 -10.50 5.86
C ARG A 57 -11.05 -9.89 4.51
N LYS A 58 -10.63 -8.62 4.50
CA LYS A 58 -10.28 -7.91 3.27
C LYS A 58 -9.02 -8.51 2.61
N LEU A 59 -7.97 -8.81 3.38
CA LEU A 59 -6.77 -9.46 2.88
C LEU A 59 -7.04 -10.86 2.33
N LYS A 60 -7.86 -11.65 3.03
CA LYS A 60 -8.24 -12.99 2.57
C LYS A 60 -8.99 -12.91 1.24
N LYS A 61 -9.93 -11.97 1.11
CA LYS A 61 -10.65 -11.75 -0.14
C LYS A 61 -9.72 -11.31 -1.28
N MET A 62 -8.75 -10.44 -1.01
CA MET A 62 -7.74 -10.03 -1.98
C MET A 62 -6.90 -11.20 -2.52
N LEU A 63 -6.56 -12.16 -1.65
CA LEU A 63 -5.84 -13.37 -2.05
C LEU A 63 -6.74 -14.32 -2.86
N GLU A 64 -7.97 -14.55 -2.40
CA GLU A 64 -8.95 -15.42 -3.07
C GLU A 64 -9.31 -14.93 -4.48
N ASP A 65 -9.47 -13.61 -4.63
CA ASP A 65 -9.77 -12.95 -5.92
C ASP A 65 -8.53 -12.75 -6.79
N LYS A 66 -7.36 -13.19 -6.32
CA LYS A 66 -6.06 -13.07 -7.02
C LYS A 66 -5.65 -11.62 -7.31
N HIS A 67 -6.12 -10.67 -6.51
CA HIS A 67 -5.63 -9.29 -6.55
C HIS A 67 -4.20 -9.17 -6.01
N ILE A 68 -3.82 -10.06 -5.09
CA ILE A 68 -2.47 -10.14 -4.53
C ILE A 68 -1.97 -11.58 -4.50
N SER A 69 -0.65 -11.76 -4.49
CA SER A 69 -0.01 -13.05 -4.24
C SER A 69 -0.02 -13.41 -2.75
N LYS A 70 0.27 -14.68 -2.43
CA LYS A 70 0.46 -15.13 -1.04
C LYS A 70 1.57 -14.34 -0.32
N THR A 71 2.68 -14.07 -1.01
CA THR A 71 3.77 -13.27 -0.46
C THR A 71 3.32 -11.85 -0.14
N GLN A 72 2.57 -11.21 -1.03
CA GLN A 72 2.01 -9.87 -0.79
C GLN A 72 1.01 -9.86 0.38
N TYR A 73 0.21 -10.93 0.54
CA TYR A 73 -0.67 -11.09 1.70
C TYR A 73 0.14 -11.07 3.01
N GLU A 74 1.21 -11.86 3.11
CA GLU A 74 2.03 -11.98 4.32
C GLU A 74 2.74 -10.66 4.66
N ILE A 75 3.25 -9.97 3.63
CA ILE A 75 3.85 -8.64 3.74
C ILE A 75 2.82 -7.63 4.29
N LEU A 76 1.67 -7.48 3.63
CA LEU A 76 0.65 -6.51 4.03
C LEU A 76 0.13 -6.79 5.45
N ASN A 77 -0.08 -8.07 5.78
CA ASN A 77 -0.51 -8.48 7.12
C ASN A 77 0.50 -8.06 8.19
N THR A 78 1.80 -8.21 7.92
CA THR A 78 2.87 -7.80 8.84
C THR A 78 2.86 -6.29 9.07
N ILE A 79 2.70 -5.50 8.00
CA ILE A 79 2.67 -4.03 8.09
C ILE A 79 1.43 -3.56 8.86
N ILE A 80 0.26 -4.17 8.60
CA ILE A 80 -0.98 -3.89 9.33
C ILE A 80 -0.80 -4.17 10.82
N GLU A 81 -0.17 -5.29 11.18
CA GLU A 81 0.11 -5.62 12.58
C GLU A 81 1.07 -4.64 13.25
N GLY A 82 2.10 -4.18 12.53
CA GLY A 82 2.97 -3.10 12.99
C GLY A 82 2.22 -1.79 13.27
N GLY A 83 1.28 -1.43 12.39
CA GLY A 83 0.39 -0.28 12.58
C GLY A 83 -0.57 -0.46 13.75
N ASN A 84 -1.19 -1.64 13.90
CA ASN A 84 -2.03 -1.98 15.06
C ASN A 84 -1.23 -1.86 16.37
N ALA A 85 0.00 -2.39 16.39
CA ALA A 85 0.89 -2.32 17.55
C ALA A 85 1.26 -0.87 17.90
N SER A 86 1.55 -0.04 16.90
CA SER A 86 1.90 1.37 17.11
C SER A 86 0.71 2.16 17.66
N ASN A 87 -0.49 1.93 17.12
CA ASN A 87 -1.70 2.66 17.50
C ASN A 87 -2.23 2.28 18.88
N HIS A 88 -2.11 1.01 19.28
CA HIS A 88 -2.81 0.50 20.46
C HIS A 88 -1.90 -0.06 21.56
N ARG A 89 -0.68 -0.48 21.21
CA ARG A 89 0.22 -1.22 22.12
C ARG A 89 1.51 -0.48 22.45
N GLY A 90 1.64 0.77 22.00
CA GLY A 90 2.81 1.60 22.30
C GLY A 90 4.10 1.16 21.59
N PHE A 91 4.00 0.31 20.55
CA PHE A 91 5.14 -0.04 19.72
C PHE A 91 5.69 1.21 19.01
N ARG A 92 7.02 1.35 19.02
CA ARG A 92 7.73 2.48 18.41
C ARG A 92 8.63 1.93 17.30
N PRO A 93 8.23 2.06 16.02
CA PRO A 93 9.08 1.59 14.92
C PRO A 93 10.28 2.51 14.76
N GLU A 94 11.41 1.93 14.37
CA GLU A 94 12.61 2.67 13.96
C GLU A 94 12.47 3.17 12.51
N GLU A 95 13.30 4.14 12.13
CA GLU A 95 13.26 4.79 10.83
C GLU A 95 13.33 3.79 9.66
N GLU A 96 14.29 2.86 9.73
CA GLU A 96 14.53 1.87 8.67
C GLU A 96 13.31 0.99 8.45
N MET A 97 12.66 0.55 9.53
CA MET A 97 11.43 -0.25 9.44
C MET A 97 10.31 0.51 8.74
N VAL A 98 10.07 1.77 9.12
CA VAL A 98 9.03 2.59 8.47
C VAL A 98 9.36 2.83 7.00
N LYS A 99 10.64 3.09 6.69
CA LYS A 99 11.09 3.27 5.31
C LYS A 99 10.84 2.03 4.47
N THR A 100 11.22 0.85 4.96
CA THR A 100 10.97 -0.43 4.28
C THR A 100 9.48 -0.66 4.07
N PHE A 101 8.65 -0.42 5.09
CA PHE A 101 7.20 -0.59 4.96
C PHE A 101 6.58 0.38 3.96
N LEU A 102 7.04 1.63 3.94
CA LEU A 102 6.58 2.62 2.97
C LEU A 102 6.94 2.16 1.55
N ASP A 103 8.21 1.83 1.29
CA ASP A 103 8.67 1.42 -0.04
C ASP A 103 7.89 0.21 -0.57
N VAL A 104 7.69 -0.81 0.26
CA VAL A 104 6.97 -2.02 -0.15
C VAL A 104 5.50 -1.76 -0.44
N VAL A 105 4.84 -0.91 0.36
CA VAL A 105 3.43 -0.53 0.10
C VAL A 105 3.31 0.26 -1.19
N GLU A 106 4.27 1.13 -1.48
CA GLU A 106 4.32 1.87 -2.73
C GLU A 106 4.53 0.96 -3.94
N ASP A 107 5.40 -0.03 -3.84
CA ASP A 107 5.62 -1.00 -4.92
C ASP A 107 4.34 -1.79 -5.21
N ILE A 108 3.66 -2.27 -4.17
CA ILE A 108 2.41 -3.05 -4.30
C ILE A 108 1.30 -2.18 -4.91
N ILE A 109 1.08 -0.98 -4.37
CA ILE A 109 0.00 -0.10 -4.84
C ILE A 109 0.33 0.42 -6.24
N SER A 110 1.55 0.88 -6.49
CA SER A 110 1.91 1.46 -7.79
C SER A 110 1.82 0.45 -8.93
N LEU A 111 2.15 -0.83 -8.69
CA LEU A 111 2.00 -1.88 -9.69
C LEU A 111 0.55 -2.04 -10.14
N ASP A 112 -0.39 -1.99 -9.20
CA ASP A 112 -1.82 -2.09 -9.49
C ASP A 112 -2.31 -0.92 -10.36
N TYR A 113 -1.91 0.31 -10.03
CA TYR A 113 -2.30 1.49 -10.84
C TYR A 113 -1.61 1.50 -12.23
N LYS A 114 -0.36 1.04 -12.33
CA LYS A 114 0.37 0.90 -13.60
C LYS A 114 -0.16 -0.22 -14.50
N THR A 115 -0.92 -1.18 -13.96
CA THR A 115 -1.44 -2.32 -14.73
C THR A 115 -2.35 -1.89 -15.88
N LYS A 116 -3.03 -0.74 -15.77
CA LYS A 116 -3.83 -0.18 -16.88
C LYS A 116 -2.96 0.13 -18.09
N GLN A 117 -1.86 0.87 -17.88
CA GLN A 117 -0.90 1.21 -18.92
C GLN A 117 -0.20 -0.03 -19.49
N PHE A 118 0.09 -1.01 -18.63
CA PHE A 118 0.70 -2.27 -19.07
C PHE A 118 -0.19 -3.05 -20.05
N ASN A 119 -1.51 -3.08 -19.84
CA ASN A 119 -2.44 -3.77 -20.74
C ASN A 119 -2.49 -3.12 -22.13
N GLU A 120 -2.38 -1.80 -22.22
CA GLU A 120 -2.28 -1.08 -23.51
C GLU A 120 -1.02 -1.47 -24.28
N PHE A 121 0.10 -1.68 -23.59
CA PHE A 121 1.34 -2.14 -24.21
C PHE A 121 1.25 -3.59 -24.67
N LYS A 122 0.55 -4.46 -23.93
CA LYS A 122 0.36 -5.86 -24.30
C LYS A 122 -0.27 -6.02 -25.68
N GLU A 123 -1.21 -5.14 -26.05
CA GLU A 123 -1.87 -5.16 -27.36
C GLU A 123 -0.95 -4.75 -28.52
N GLN A 124 0.11 -3.99 -28.23
CA GLN A 124 1.09 -3.51 -29.21
C GLN A 124 2.23 -4.52 -29.44
N ILE A 125 2.41 -5.51 -28.56
CA ILE A 125 3.48 -6.51 -28.70
C ILE A 125 3.09 -7.51 -29.79
N PRO A 126 3.90 -7.67 -30.87
CA PRO A 126 3.63 -8.63 -31.92
C PRO A 126 3.49 -10.05 -31.36
N LYS A 127 2.49 -10.79 -31.84
CA LYS A 127 2.34 -12.21 -31.48
C LYS A 127 3.52 -12.99 -32.04
N ARG A 128 4.05 -13.94 -31.26
CA ARG A 128 5.03 -14.91 -31.77
C ARG A 128 4.37 -15.72 -32.89
N ASN A 129 5.06 -15.78 -34.05
CA ASN A 129 4.74 -16.69 -35.14
C ASN A 129 4.89 -18.15 -34.71
#